data_AF-A0A7J6TCF6-F1
#
_entry.id   AF-A0A7J6TCF6-F1
#
_cell.length_a   1.000
_cell.length_b   1.000
_cell.length_c   1.000
_cell.angle_alpha   90.00
_cell.angle_beta   90.00
_cell.angle_gamma   90.00
#
_symmetry.space_group_name_H-M   'P 1'
#
loop_
_entity.id
_entity.type
_entity.pdbx_description
1 polymer ?
#
loop_
_entity_poly.entity_id
_entity_poly.type
_entity_poly.pdbx_seq_one_letter_code
_entity_poly.pdbx_strand_id
1 'polypeptide(L)'
;RIVNVASIVGHFSFPYLGTYGATKYAVEGYSDSIRQDLHPWGVTVHVVEPGIFPMTGLYSGGTVFQDAITGRYAELSRETQEVYGEAYLKSVTEALTEGLYGFLSNKDRFKVSEAMEHALLSPSPKYRYRVGLDCRTMYLLSFLPEWVRDMVNEFLQNWVFRVEAVPPVSAPKDGLSMAKSRYAAPTKLIFIIVIIFLSLIMLLAPCRTMSM
;
A
#
# COMPACT_ATOMS: atom_id res chain seq x y z
N ARG A 1 16.50 -22.49 1.12
CA ARG A 1 15.46 -21.55 1.59
C ARG A 1 15.14 -20.61 0.44
N ILE A 2 13.87 -20.24 0.27
CA ILE A 2 13.42 -19.27 -0.73
C ILE A 2 12.88 -18.04 0.02
N VAL A 3 13.27 -16.85 -0.40
CA VAL A 3 12.79 -15.58 0.19
C VAL A 3 12.18 -14.74 -0.92
N ASN A 4 10.87 -14.55 -0.86
CA ASN A 4 10.12 -13.73 -1.80
C ASN A 4 9.86 -12.34 -1.20
N VAL A 5 9.93 -11.29 -2.03
CA VAL A 5 9.64 -9.92 -1.61
C VAL A 5 8.26 -9.51 -2.13
N ALA A 6 7.29 -9.48 -1.23
CA ALA A 6 5.93 -9.02 -1.47
C ALA A 6 5.84 -7.50 -1.20
N SER A 7 4.74 -7.05 -0.60
CA SER A 7 4.49 -5.68 -0.17
C SER A 7 3.25 -5.64 0.71
N ILE A 8 3.10 -4.61 1.54
CA ILE A 8 1.83 -4.31 2.20
C ILE A 8 0.65 -4.23 1.21
N VAL A 9 0.89 -3.80 -0.03
CA VAL A 9 -0.17 -3.75 -1.05
C VAL A 9 -0.68 -5.12 -1.48
N GLY A 10 -0.03 -6.21 -1.07
CA GLY A 10 -0.54 -7.57 -1.20
C GLY A 10 -1.63 -7.94 -0.18
N HIS A 11 -1.95 -7.03 0.75
CA HIS A 11 -2.99 -7.20 1.76
C HIS A 11 -3.97 -6.02 1.81
N PHE A 12 -3.49 -4.81 1.49
CA PHE A 12 -4.30 -3.60 1.54
C PHE A 12 -4.09 -2.77 0.27
N SER A 13 -5.12 -2.66 -0.57
CA SER A 13 -5.03 -1.99 -1.87
C SER A 13 -5.20 -0.48 -1.73
N PHE A 14 -4.37 0.26 -2.48
CA PHE A 14 -4.48 1.70 -2.63
C PHE A 14 -4.88 2.05 -4.06
N PRO A 15 -5.62 3.16 -4.29
CA PRO A 15 -5.86 3.67 -5.63
C PRO A 15 -4.57 3.94 -6.40
N TYR A 16 -4.70 3.92 -7.73
CA TYR A 16 -3.60 4.11 -8.69
C TYR A 16 -2.53 2.99 -8.70
N LEU A 17 -2.50 2.11 -7.69
CA LEU A 17 -1.60 0.98 -7.60
C LEU A 17 -2.27 -0.36 -7.96
N GLY A 18 -3.38 -0.35 -8.70
CA GLY A 18 -4.19 -1.55 -8.97
C GLY A 18 -3.40 -2.71 -9.59
N THR A 19 -2.63 -2.44 -10.65
CA THR A 19 -1.80 -3.47 -11.32
C THR A 19 -0.66 -3.92 -10.42
N TYR A 20 0.05 -2.99 -9.78
CA TYR A 20 1.11 -3.31 -8.82
C TYR A 20 0.59 -4.17 -7.66
N GLY A 21 -0.53 -3.76 -7.04
CA GLY A 21 -1.22 -4.49 -6.00
C GLY A 21 -1.57 -5.91 -6.44
N ALA A 22 -2.21 -6.08 -7.60
CA ALA A 22 -2.54 -7.39 -8.15
C ALA A 22 -1.32 -8.33 -8.23
N THR A 23 -0.17 -7.83 -8.70
CA THR A 23 1.07 -8.63 -8.72
C THR A 23 1.52 -9.03 -7.31
N LYS A 24 1.37 -8.14 -6.32
CA LYS A 24 1.78 -8.42 -4.95
C LYS A 24 0.83 -9.36 -4.22
N TYR A 25 -0.48 -9.29 -4.45
CA TYR A 25 -1.42 -10.34 -4.04
C TYR A 25 -1.07 -11.69 -4.66
N ALA A 26 -0.68 -11.72 -5.94
CA ALA A 26 -0.26 -12.95 -6.60
C ALA A 26 1.02 -13.55 -5.97
N VAL A 27 1.99 -12.71 -5.59
CA VAL A 27 3.19 -13.16 -4.86
C VAL A 27 2.82 -13.80 -3.52
N GLU A 28 1.81 -13.28 -2.81
CA GLU A 28 1.32 -13.88 -1.56
C GLU A 28 0.76 -15.29 -1.78
N GLY A 29 -0.19 -15.42 -2.70
CA GLY A 29 -0.81 -16.71 -3.01
C GLY A 29 0.20 -17.72 -3.57
N TYR A 30 1.09 -17.27 -4.45
CA TYR A 30 2.17 -18.10 -4.99
C TYR A 30 3.08 -18.62 -3.88
N SER A 31 3.52 -17.73 -2.97
CA SER A 31 4.40 -18.10 -1.87
C SER A 31 3.76 -19.11 -0.92
N ASP A 32 2.47 -18.96 -0.64
CA ASP A 32 1.72 -19.91 0.20
C ASP A 32 1.59 -21.28 -0.46
N SER A 33 1.39 -21.34 -1.77
CA SER A 33 1.34 -22.59 -2.55
C SER A 33 2.69 -23.31 -2.51
N ILE A 34 3.75 -22.64 -2.97
CA ILE A 34 5.07 -23.29 -3.07
C ILE A 34 5.64 -23.66 -1.71
N ARG A 35 5.25 -22.97 -0.63
CA ARG A 35 5.62 -23.36 0.74
C ARG A 35 5.10 -24.75 1.09
N GLN A 36 3.89 -25.10 0.65
CA GLN A 36 3.29 -26.41 0.90
C GLN A 36 3.88 -27.46 -0.05
N ASP A 37 4.00 -27.13 -1.34
CA ASP A 37 4.54 -28.04 -2.35
C ASP A 37 5.98 -28.45 -2.02
N LEU A 38 6.78 -27.49 -1.52
CA LEU A 38 8.20 -27.69 -1.24
C LEU A 38 8.49 -28.27 0.15
N HIS A 39 7.50 -28.32 1.05
CA HIS A 39 7.66 -28.80 2.42
C HIS A 39 8.18 -30.25 2.52
N PRO A 40 7.71 -31.23 1.71
CA PRO A 40 8.23 -32.60 1.74
C PRO A 40 9.73 -32.72 1.40
N TRP A 41 10.30 -31.75 0.69
CA TRP A 41 11.73 -31.72 0.34
C TRP A 41 12.58 -30.92 1.34
N GLY A 42 12.00 -30.48 2.46
CA GLY A 42 12.69 -29.69 3.48
C GLY A 42 13.06 -28.27 3.02
N VAL A 43 12.49 -27.79 1.91
CA VAL A 43 12.74 -26.44 1.40
C VAL A 43 11.71 -25.48 2.01
N THR A 44 12.19 -24.50 2.78
CA THR A 44 11.35 -23.47 3.40
C THR A 44 11.19 -22.24 2.50
N VAL A 45 10.00 -21.64 2.54
CA VAL A 45 9.65 -20.42 1.82
C VAL A 45 9.27 -19.33 2.83
N HIS A 46 9.82 -18.14 2.65
CA HIS A 46 9.63 -16.98 3.53
C HIS A 46 9.23 -15.77 2.70
N VAL A 47 8.37 -14.91 3.25
CA VAL A 47 7.89 -13.70 2.59
C VAL A 47 8.31 -12.47 3.37
N VAL A 48 8.97 -11.53 2.69
CA VAL A 48 9.23 -10.19 3.23
C VAL A 48 8.18 -9.25 2.66
N GLU A 49 7.46 -8.56 3.54
CA GLU A 49 6.35 -7.66 3.23
C GLU A 49 6.76 -6.24 3.67
N PRO A 50 7.41 -5.45 2.80
CA PRO A 50 7.73 -4.06 3.11
C PRO A 50 6.50 -3.15 3.05
N GLY A 51 6.48 -2.18 3.96
CA GLY A 51 5.70 -0.95 3.84
C GLY A 51 6.33 0.04 2.86
N ILE A 52 6.21 1.33 3.15
CA ILE A 52 6.72 2.43 2.34
C ILE A 52 8.16 2.75 2.77
N PHE A 53 9.11 2.48 1.87
CA PHE A 53 10.54 2.73 2.03
C PHE A 53 11.04 3.65 0.92
N PRO A 54 11.02 4.98 1.13
CA PRO A 54 11.21 5.93 0.03
C PRO A 54 12.64 5.96 -0.51
N MET A 55 13.64 5.75 0.34
CA MET A 55 15.08 5.77 0.01
C MET A 55 15.55 4.60 -0.89
N THR A 56 14.62 3.83 -1.46
CA THR A 56 14.90 2.70 -2.36
C THR A 56 14.93 3.08 -3.85
N GLY A 57 14.60 4.32 -4.20
CA GLY A 57 14.52 4.75 -5.61
C GLY A 57 13.23 4.37 -6.32
N LEU A 58 12.39 3.51 -5.73
CA LEU A 58 11.05 3.18 -6.25
C LEU A 58 10.15 4.40 -6.30
N TYR A 59 10.26 5.21 -5.26
CA TYR A 59 9.57 6.47 -5.14
C TYR A 59 10.64 7.57 -5.15
N SER A 60 11.50 7.68 -4.12
CA SER A 60 12.42 8.83 -4.01
C SER A 60 13.74 8.54 -4.71
N GLY A 61 14.05 9.28 -5.77
CA GLY A 61 15.35 9.17 -6.43
C GLY A 61 15.50 9.86 -7.79
N GLY A 62 14.50 10.58 -8.28
CA GLY A 62 14.60 11.34 -9.53
C GLY A 62 13.34 11.26 -10.38
N THR A 63 13.43 11.79 -11.58
CA THR A 63 12.36 11.87 -12.57
C THR A 63 11.88 10.49 -13.04
N VAL A 64 12.58 9.37 -12.75
CA VAL A 64 12.29 8.03 -13.30
C VAL A 64 10.82 7.61 -13.23
N PHE A 65 10.16 7.74 -12.07
CA PHE A 65 8.74 7.37 -11.96
C PHE A 65 7.83 8.34 -12.73
N GLN A 66 8.13 9.64 -12.67
CA GLN A 66 7.39 10.68 -13.37
C GLN A 66 7.58 10.61 -14.89
N ASP A 67 8.80 10.34 -15.35
CA ASP A 67 9.20 10.13 -16.74
C ASP A 67 8.61 8.84 -17.29
N ALA A 68 8.55 7.77 -16.48
CA ALA A 68 7.88 6.54 -16.88
C ALA A 68 6.39 6.79 -17.10
N ILE A 69 5.72 7.49 -16.17
CA ILE A 69 4.29 7.85 -16.33
C ILE A 69 4.08 8.75 -17.55
N THR A 70 4.87 9.82 -17.66
CA THR A 70 4.74 10.80 -18.75
C THR A 70 5.05 10.18 -20.11
N GLY A 71 6.10 9.37 -20.19
CA GLY A 71 6.49 8.65 -21.40
C GLY A 71 5.46 7.61 -21.81
N ARG A 72 4.90 6.83 -20.87
CA ARG A 72 3.79 5.91 -21.18
C ARG A 72 2.55 6.66 -21.64
N TYR A 73 2.22 7.79 -21.02
CA TYR A 73 1.08 8.61 -21.42
C TYR A 73 1.24 9.16 -22.85
N ALA A 74 2.43 9.62 -23.21
CA ALA A 74 2.74 10.13 -24.55
C ALA A 74 2.60 9.07 -25.65
N GLU A 75 2.78 7.78 -25.33
CA GLU A 75 2.59 6.65 -26.24
C GLU A 75 1.11 6.25 -26.41
N LEU A 76 0.20 6.74 -25.57
CA LEU A 76 -1.23 6.43 -25.68
C LEU A 76 -1.85 7.07 -26.91
N SER A 77 -2.97 6.49 -27.37
CA SER A 77 -3.76 7.11 -28.43
C SER A 77 -4.27 8.49 -28.00
N ARG A 78 -4.46 9.38 -28.97
CA ARG A 78 -5.01 10.72 -28.72
C ARG A 78 -6.38 10.66 -28.03
N GLU A 79 -7.23 9.71 -28.44
CA GLU A 79 -8.54 9.48 -27.80
C GLU A 79 -8.37 9.16 -26.31
N THR A 80 -7.43 8.27 -25.95
CA THR A 80 -7.17 7.92 -24.56
C THR A 80 -6.60 9.09 -23.76
N GLN A 81 -5.71 9.89 -24.37
CA GLN A 81 -5.20 11.11 -23.74
C GLN A 81 -6.33 12.11 -23.47
N GLU A 82 -7.27 12.29 -24.40
CA GLU A 82 -8.43 13.17 -24.22
C GLU A 82 -9.41 12.67 -23.14
N VAL A 83 -9.57 11.34 -23.01
CA VAL A 83 -10.40 10.70 -21.98
C VAL A 83 -9.89 10.97 -20.56
N TYR A 84 -8.57 10.85 -20.35
CA TYR A 84 -7.93 11.03 -19.04
C TYR A 84 -7.58 12.50 -18.76
N GLY A 85 -6.95 13.16 -19.70
CA GLY A 85 -6.50 14.54 -19.59
C GLY A 85 -5.21 14.71 -18.77
N GLU A 86 -4.45 15.75 -19.08
CA GLU A 86 -3.16 16.04 -18.42
C GLU A 86 -3.33 16.40 -16.93
N ALA A 87 -4.46 17.02 -16.57
CA ALA A 87 -4.75 17.37 -15.17
C ALA A 87 -4.90 16.11 -14.30
N TYR A 88 -5.55 15.06 -14.81
CA TYR A 88 -5.64 13.76 -14.15
C TYR A 88 -4.24 13.16 -13.98
N LEU A 89 -3.45 13.11 -15.07
CA LEU A 89 -2.10 12.56 -15.05
C LEU A 89 -1.21 13.23 -13.99
N LYS A 90 -1.25 14.57 -13.95
CA LYS A 90 -0.50 15.37 -12.97
C LYS A 90 -0.94 15.03 -11.55
N SER A 91 -2.24 14.99 -11.28
CA SER A 91 -2.77 14.68 -9.95
C SER A 91 -2.33 13.28 -9.45
N VAL A 92 -2.36 12.26 -10.31
CA VAL A 92 -1.94 10.89 -9.97
C VAL A 92 -0.43 10.82 -9.76
N THR A 93 0.35 11.56 -10.56
CA THR A 93 1.81 11.58 -10.45
C THR A 93 2.26 12.24 -9.14
N GLU A 94 1.64 13.36 -8.76
CA GLU A 94 1.88 14.04 -7.49
C GLU A 94 1.44 13.18 -6.30
N ALA A 95 0.29 12.51 -6.41
CA ALA A 95 -0.20 11.57 -5.39
C ALA A 95 0.80 10.46 -5.04
N LEU A 96 1.32 9.81 -6.09
CA LEU A 96 2.19 8.64 -5.95
C LEU A 96 3.62 9.01 -5.58
N THR A 97 4.01 10.26 -5.77
CA THR A 97 5.31 10.79 -5.36
C THR A 97 5.17 11.48 -4.00
N GLU A 98 4.74 12.73 -3.98
CA GLU A 98 4.74 13.60 -2.79
C GLU A 98 3.89 13.05 -1.64
N GLY A 99 2.70 12.53 -1.95
CA GLY A 99 1.78 11.98 -0.95
C GLY A 99 2.40 10.83 -0.16
N LEU A 100 2.96 9.83 -0.85
CA LEU A 100 3.53 8.65 -0.20
C LEU A 100 4.74 8.96 0.71
N TYR A 101 5.48 10.05 0.46
CA TYR A 101 6.65 10.41 1.27
C TYR A 101 6.33 10.96 2.66
N GLY A 102 5.24 11.71 2.79
CA GLY A 102 5.06 12.60 3.94
C GLY A 102 4.76 11.89 5.28
N PHE A 103 3.88 10.88 5.27
CA PHE A 103 3.22 10.42 6.51
C PHE A 103 3.62 9.03 6.99
N LEU A 104 4.06 8.15 6.10
CA LEU A 104 4.34 6.73 6.42
C LEU A 104 5.80 6.32 6.13
N SER A 105 6.68 7.29 5.86
CA SER A 105 8.05 7.04 5.44
C SER A 105 8.89 6.34 6.53
N ASN A 106 9.26 5.09 6.28
CA ASN A 106 10.32 4.44 7.04
C ASN A 106 11.68 5.06 6.68
N LYS A 107 12.29 5.78 7.63
CA LYS A 107 13.59 6.45 7.45
C LYS A 107 14.78 5.49 7.43
N ASP A 108 14.60 4.32 8.02
CA ASP A 108 15.63 3.29 8.09
C ASP A 108 15.50 2.35 6.89
N ARG A 109 16.40 2.54 5.92
CA ARG A 109 16.45 1.78 4.68
C ARG A 109 16.95 0.34 4.85
N PHE A 110 17.58 0.01 5.98
CA PHE A 110 18.20 -1.32 6.19
C PHE A 110 17.22 -2.36 6.73
N LYS A 111 16.08 -1.96 7.31
CA LYS A 111 15.10 -2.90 7.88
C LYS A 111 14.67 -4.01 6.93
N VAL A 112 14.55 -3.71 5.63
CA VAL A 112 14.18 -4.71 4.63
C VAL A 112 15.33 -5.69 4.40
N SER A 113 16.55 -5.20 4.22
CA SER A 113 17.73 -6.06 4.05
C SER A 113 18.02 -6.90 5.29
N GLU A 114 17.84 -6.36 6.50
CA GLU A 114 17.97 -7.09 7.76
C GLU A 114 16.92 -8.19 7.89
N ALA A 115 15.67 -7.93 7.46
CA ALA A 115 14.63 -8.96 7.42
C ALA A 115 14.96 -10.08 6.42
N MET A 116 15.52 -9.74 5.26
CA MET A 116 15.99 -10.71 4.27
C MET A 116 17.17 -11.53 4.82
N GLU A 117 18.14 -10.87 5.44
CA GLU A 117 19.29 -11.51 6.09
C GLU A 117 18.82 -12.48 7.18
N HIS A 118 17.93 -12.05 8.07
CA HIS A 118 17.37 -12.91 9.10
C HIS A 118 16.60 -14.10 8.49
N ALA A 119 15.84 -13.91 7.42
CA ALA A 119 15.16 -15.01 6.72
C ALA A 119 16.14 -16.05 6.17
N LEU A 120 17.27 -15.59 5.63
CA LEU A 120 18.29 -16.46 5.04
C LEU A 120 19.17 -17.15 6.08
N LEU A 121 19.65 -16.42 7.09
CA LEU A 121 20.75 -16.85 7.96
C LEU A 121 20.30 -17.34 9.34
N SER A 122 19.11 -16.94 9.83
CA SER A 122 18.69 -17.31 11.18
C SER A 122 18.45 -18.82 11.33
N PRO A 123 18.86 -19.45 12.45
CA PRO A 123 18.47 -20.82 12.76
C PRO A 123 16.95 -20.99 12.90
N SER A 124 16.23 -19.92 13.26
CA SER A 124 14.78 -19.91 13.45
C SER A 124 14.12 -18.75 12.66
N PRO A 125 14.01 -18.87 11.33
CA PRO A 125 13.42 -17.84 10.50
C PRO A 125 11.88 -17.81 10.67
N LYS A 126 11.29 -16.61 10.61
CA LYS A 126 9.84 -16.44 10.49
C LYS A 126 9.37 -16.81 9.08
N TYR A 127 8.11 -17.23 8.92
CA TYR A 127 7.52 -17.40 7.59
C TYR A 127 7.20 -16.08 6.91
N ARG A 128 6.86 -15.03 7.68
CA ARG A 128 6.52 -13.70 7.16
C ARG A 128 7.18 -12.58 7.97
N TYR A 129 7.74 -11.61 7.26
CA TYR A 129 8.42 -10.44 7.82
C TYR A 129 7.69 -9.17 7.39
N ARG A 130 6.87 -8.60 8.28
CA ARG A 130 6.21 -7.30 8.09
C ARG A 130 7.13 -6.19 8.52
N VAL A 131 7.68 -5.49 7.53
CA VAL A 131 8.74 -4.50 7.71
C VAL A 131 8.14 -3.10 7.64
N GLY A 132 8.27 -2.35 8.72
CA GLY A 132 7.67 -1.02 8.87
C GLY A 132 6.42 -1.03 9.76
N LEU A 133 6.20 0.08 10.48
CA LEU A 133 5.02 0.23 11.33
C LEU A 133 3.76 0.35 10.48
N ASP A 134 3.84 1.10 9.39
CA ASP A 134 2.83 1.26 8.35
C ASP A 134 2.40 -0.08 7.74
N CYS A 135 3.34 -0.99 7.45
CA CYS A 135 3.00 -2.33 6.99
C CYS A 135 2.15 -3.08 8.03
N ARG A 136 2.57 -3.04 9.30
CA ARG A 136 1.87 -3.76 10.37
C ARG A 136 0.49 -3.19 10.64
N THR A 137 0.33 -1.86 10.62
CA THR A 137 -0.97 -1.21 10.84
C THR A 137 -1.92 -1.48 9.68
N MET A 138 -1.47 -1.30 8.43
CA MET A 138 -2.30 -1.54 7.25
C MET A 138 -2.68 -3.02 7.11
N TYR A 139 -1.81 -3.94 7.54
CA TYR A 139 -2.14 -5.37 7.58
C TYR A 139 -3.25 -5.67 8.59
N LEU A 140 -3.32 -4.95 9.71
CA LEU A 140 -4.46 -5.12 10.64
C LEU A 140 -5.75 -4.54 10.04
N LEU A 141 -5.64 -3.43 9.30
CA LEU A 141 -6.78 -2.81 8.63
C LEU A 141 -7.31 -3.64 7.45
N SER A 142 -6.52 -4.55 6.88
CA SER A 142 -6.97 -5.39 5.76
C SER A 142 -8.08 -6.37 6.14
N PHE A 143 -8.21 -6.71 7.43
CA PHE A 143 -9.28 -7.57 7.93
C PHE A 143 -10.62 -6.85 8.15
N LEU A 144 -10.66 -5.53 7.99
CA LEU A 144 -11.88 -4.76 8.15
C LEU A 144 -12.79 -4.93 6.92
N PRO A 145 -14.13 -4.76 7.07
CA PRO A 145 -15.06 -4.79 5.95
C PRO A 145 -14.68 -3.80 4.83
N GLU A 146 -15.05 -4.10 3.59
CA GLU A 146 -14.72 -3.31 2.39
C GLU A 146 -15.05 -1.83 2.58
N TRP A 147 -16.27 -1.51 3.04
CA TRP A 147 -16.70 -0.13 3.26
C TRP A 147 -15.85 0.64 4.28
N VAL A 148 -15.29 -0.06 5.26
CA VAL A 148 -14.37 0.53 6.24
C VAL A 148 -13.04 0.82 5.58
N ARG A 149 -12.51 -0.16 4.84
CA ARG A 149 -11.24 -0.02 4.11
C ARG A 149 -11.32 1.10 3.08
N ASP A 150 -12.44 1.21 2.38
CA ASP A 150 -12.74 2.28 1.43
C ASP A 150 -12.76 3.64 2.11
N MET A 151 -13.42 3.76 3.27
CA MET A 151 -13.47 5.01 4.03
C MET A 151 -12.10 5.40 4.60
N VAL A 152 -11.31 4.43 5.07
CA VAL A 152 -9.90 4.67 5.46
C VAL A 152 -9.09 5.14 4.25
N ASN A 153 -9.26 4.51 3.09
CA ASN A 153 -8.61 4.92 1.84
C ASN A 153 -9.00 6.33 1.43
N GLU A 154 -10.27 6.72 1.53
CA GLU A 154 -10.73 8.09 1.28
C GLU A 154 -10.10 9.08 2.27
N PHE A 155 -10.03 8.72 3.56
CA PHE A 155 -9.37 9.55 4.56
C PHE A 155 -7.89 9.75 4.24
N LEU A 156 -7.16 8.67 3.93
CA LEU A 156 -5.74 8.72 3.56
C LEU A 156 -5.53 9.58 2.31
N GLN A 157 -6.35 9.44 1.27
CA GLN A 157 -6.22 10.25 0.06
C GLN A 157 -6.42 11.76 0.32
N ASN A 158 -7.48 12.11 1.05
CA ASN A 158 -7.84 13.51 1.26
C ASN A 158 -6.93 14.22 2.27
N TRP A 159 -6.55 13.53 3.36
CA TRP A 159 -5.86 14.15 4.49
C TRP A 159 -4.36 13.88 4.52
N VAL A 160 -3.94 12.72 4.04
CA VAL A 160 -2.55 12.28 4.10
C VAL A 160 -1.82 12.57 2.79
N PHE A 161 -2.41 12.18 1.66
CA PHE A 161 -1.79 12.35 0.35
C PHE A 161 -2.08 13.71 -0.30
N ARG A 162 -3.04 14.48 0.24
CA ARG A 162 -3.45 15.83 -0.24
C ARG A 162 -3.65 15.90 -1.75
N VAL A 163 -4.11 14.80 -2.34
CA VAL A 163 -4.34 14.71 -3.77
C VAL A 163 -5.68 15.34 -4.02
N GLU A 164 -5.70 16.47 -4.73
CA GLU A 164 -6.94 16.93 -5.32
C GLU A 164 -7.31 15.89 -6.38
N ALA A 165 -8.27 15.02 -6.07
CA ALA A 165 -8.69 13.94 -6.94
C ALA A 165 -9.40 14.53 -8.16
N VAL A 166 -8.62 14.96 -9.14
CA VAL A 166 -9.11 15.38 -10.45
C VAL A 166 -9.64 14.10 -11.11
N PRO A 167 -10.92 14.01 -11.48
CA PRO A 167 -11.41 12.86 -12.24
C PRO A 167 -10.95 12.95 -13.70
N PRO A 168 -10.91 11.83 -14.45
CA PRO A 168 -10.78 11.85 -15.90
C PRO A 168 -11.81 12.79 -16.55
N VAL A 169 -11.46 13.44 -17.66
CA VAL A 169 -12.33 14.39 -18.38
C VAL A 169 -13.69 13.78 -18.74
N SER A 170 -13.69 12.49 -19.09
CA SER A 170 -14.88 11.72 -19.48
C SER A 170 -15.67 11.12 -18.31
N ALA A 171 -15.26 11.35 -17.06
CA ALA A 171 -15.91 10.74 -15.90
C ALA A 171 -17.38 11.22 -15.76
N PRO A 172 -18.33 10.32 -15.46
CA PRO A 172 -19.72 10.71 -15.22
C PRO A 172 -19.85 11.69 -14.06
N LYS A 173 -20.61 12.78 -14.25
CA LYS A 173 -20.78 13.83 -13.24
C LYS A 173 -21.45 13.33 -11.95
N ASP A 174 -22.24 12.26 -12.02
CA ASP A 174 -22.97 11.66 -10.90
C ASP A 174 -22.36 10.33 -10.40
N GLY A 175 -21.36 9.78 -11.09
CA GLY A 175 -20.81 8.47 -10.74
C GLY A 175 -20.25 8.42 -9.32
N LEU A 176 -19.62 9.51 -8.86
CA LEU A 176 -19.08 9.61 -7.51
C LEU A 176 -20.17 9.70 -6.45
N SER A 177 -21.27 10.43 -6.69
CA SER A 177 -22.36 10.55 -5.72
C SER A 177 -23.12 9.22 -5.59
N MET A 178 -23.33 8.51 -6.71
CA MET A 178 -23.91 7.17 -6.73
C MET A 178 -23.03 6.12 -6.03
N ALA A 179 -21.70 6.22 -6.15
CA ALA A 179 -20.80 5.35 -5.40
C ALA A 179 -20.89 5.62 -3.89
N LYS A 180 -20.83 6.89 -3.49
CA LYS A 180 -20.90 7.31 -2.08
C LYS A 180 -22.23 6.98 -1.41
N SER A 181 -23.35 7.00 -2.14
CA SER A 181 -24.65 6.63 -1.58
C SER A 181 -24.72 5.16 -1.15
N ARG A 182 -23.90 4.26 -1.73
CA ARG A 182 -23.78 2.87 -1.28
C ARG A 182 -23.16 2.73 0.10
N TYR A 183 -22.39 3.73 0.53
CA TYR A 183 -21.70 3.76 1.82
C TYR A 183 -22.38 4.68 2.85
N ALA A 184 -23.50 5.32 2.49
CA ALA A 184 -24.26 6.22 3.35
C ALA A 184 -25.20 5.46 4.30
N ALA A 185 -24.66 4.57 5.15
CA ALA A 185 -25.40 3.95 6.24
C ALA A 185 -25.27 4.77 7.55
N PRO A 186 -26.19 4.63 8.53
CA PRO A 186 -26.25 5.46 9.74
C PRO A 186 -25.11 5.24 10.75
N THR A 187 -24.09 4.48 10.39
CA THR A 187 -22.96 4.04 11.23
C THR A 187 -21.88 5.10 11.48
N LYS A 188 -22.00 6.32 10.92
CA LYS A 188 -20.96 7.37 10.98
C LYS A 188 -20.54 7.78 12.41
N LEU A 189 -21.45 7.74 13.39
CA LEU A 189 -21.16 8.16 14.78
C LEU A 189 -20.40 7.10 15.57
N ILE A 190 -20.78 5.82 15.42
CA ILE A 190 -20.05 4.68 16.00
C ILE A 190 -18.62 4.64 15.43
N PHE A 191 -18.45 5.11 14.20
CA PHE A 191 -17.19 5.03 13.48
C PHE A 191 -16.15 6.08 13.89
N ILE A 192 -16.58 7.32 14.13
CA ILE A 192 -15.71 8.34 14.73
C ILE A 192 -15.18 7.84 16.08
N ILE A 193 -16.02 7.16 16.85
CA ILE A 193 -15.63 6.56 18.14
C ILE A 193 -14.59 5.45 17.93
N VAL A 194 -14.74 4.57 16.94
CA VAL A 194 -13.76 3.49 16.66
C VAL A 194 -12.42 4.05 16.15
N ILE A 195 -12.42 5.06 15.27
CA ILE A 195 -11.18 5.70 14.80
C ILE A 195 -10.48 6.43 15.95
N ILE A 196 -11.22 7.17 16.77
CA ILE A 196 -10.66 7.81 17.97
C ILE A 196 -10.12 6.74 18.91
N PHE A 197 -10.83 5.64 19.13
CA PHE A 197 -10.41 4.55 20.02
C PHE A 197 -9.16 3.83 19.51
N LEU A 198 -9.07 3.51 18.23
CA LEU A 198 -7.88 2.91 17.62
C LEU A 198 -6.68 3.88 17.64
N SER A 199 -6.91 5.16 17.37
CA SER A 199 -5.88 6.20 17.46
C SER A 199 -5.39 6.38 18.90
N LEU A 200 -6.30 6.31 19.89
CA LEU A 200 -5.98 6.38 21.31
C LEU A 200 -5.19 5.13 21.76
N ILE A 201 -5.53 3.94 21.27
CA ILE A 201 -4.77 2.71 21.52
C ILE A 201 -3.36 2.82 20.94
N MET A 202 -3.20 3.41 19.75
CA MET A 202 -1.88 3.63 19.17
C MET A 202 -1.04 4.67 19.94
N LEU A 203 -1.68 5.66 20.56
CA LEU A 203 -1.02 6.66 21.43
C LEU A 203 -0.71 6.14 22.84
N LEU A 204 -1.49 5.19 23.34
CA LEU A 204 -1.39 4.65 24.71
C LEU A 204 -0.64 3.30 24.78
N ALA A 205 -0.32 2.67 23.65
CA ALA A 205 0.51 1.47 23.64
C ALA A 205 1.93 1.82 24.16
N PRO A 206 2.38 1.30 25.32
CA PRO A 206 3.68 1.62 25.84
C PRO A 206 4.75 1.15 24.86
N CYS A 207 5.65 2.05 24.48
CA CYS A 207 6.83 1.75 23.70
C CYS A 207 7.67 0.76 24.51
N ARG A 208 7.49 -0.55 24.29
CA ARG A 208 8.41 -1.55 24.82
C ARG A 208 9.72 -1.35 24.07
N THR A 209 10.61 -0.58 24.66
CA THR A 209 12.04 -0.65 24.39
C THR A 209 12.44 -2.12 24.58
N MET A 210 12.72 -2.81 23.48
CA MET A 210 13.51 -4.04 23.55
C MET A 210 14.91 -3.61 23.97
N SER A 211 15.20 -3.68 25.28
CA SER A 211 16.59 -3.79 25.72
C SER A 211 17.10 -5.16 25.29
N MET A 212 18.29 -5.15 24.68
CA MET A 212 19.07 -6.34 24.32
C MET A 212 19.31 -7.26 25.51
#